data_AF-A0A8S4QMD0-F1
#
_entry.id   AF-A0A8S4QMD0-F1
#
_cell.length_a   1.000
_cell.length_b   1.000
_cell.length_c   1.000
_cell.angle_alpha   90.00
_cell.angle_beta   90.00
_cell.angle_gamma   90.00
#
_symmetry.space_group_name_H-M   'P 1'
#
loop_
_entity.id
_entity.type
_entity.pdbx_description
1 polymer ?
#
loop_
_entity_poly.entity_id
_entity_poly.type
_entity_poly.pdbx_seq_one_letter_code
_entity_poly.pdbx_strand_id
1 'polypeptide(L)' 'MERLVVQGKVEGKRSRGRSPTRWTDIIKATTQTSIVQCSRNAEDRDKWRRIAGAAVDKEKEPSSTTTTLSRVND' A
#
# COMPACT_ATOMS: atom_id res chain seq x y z
N MET A 1 14.93 41.82 -6.72
CA MET A 1 15.76 40.76 -6.09
C MET A 1 15.60 39.51 -6.93
N GLU A 2 16.66 39.11 -7.63
CA GLU A 2 16.67 37.89 -8.43
C GLU A 2 17.25 36.75 -7.60
N ARG A 3 16.56 35.60 -7.56
CA ARG A 3 17.03 34.40 -6.84
C ARG A 3 17.56 33.39 -7.85
N LEU A 4 18.83 33.04 -7.73
CA LEU A 4 19.50 32.06 -8.57
C LEU A 4 19.22 30.66 -7.99
N VAL A 5 18.39 29.87 -8.68
CA VAL A 5 18.08 28.49 -8.29
C VAL A 5 19.02 27.54 -9.02
N VAL A 6 20.07 27.08 -8.34
CA VAL A 6 20.99 26.07 -8.88
C VAL A 6 20.42 24.69 -8.56
N GLN A 7 19.92 24.00 -9.59
CA GLN A 7 19.48 22.62 -9.47
C GLN A 7 20.71 21.70 -9.53
N GLY A 8 21.27 21.37 -8.36
CA GLY A 8 22.30 20.34 -8.26
C GLY A 8 21.78 19.00 -8.78
N LYS A 9 22.50 18.36 -9.69
CA LYS A 9 22.22 16.99 -10.13
C LYS A 9 22.53 16.08 -8.94
N VAL A 10 21.49 15.52 -8.31
CA VAL A 10 21.65 14.55 -7.23
C VAL A 10 22.24 13.27 -7.83
N GLU A 11 23.55 13.10 -7.69
CA GLU A 11 24.19 11.82 -7.98
C GLU A 11 23.83 10.84 -6.87
N GLY A 12 23.07 9.81 -7.24
CA GLY A 12 22.51 8.85 -6.30
C GLY A 12 21.35 8.12 -6.96
N LYS A 13 21.64 6.93 -7.48
CA LYS A 13 20.59 6.00 -7.92
C LYS A 13 19.94 5.48 -6.64
N ARG A 14 18.90 6.19 -6.14
CA ARG A 14 17.99 5.58 -5.16
C ARG A 14 17.58 4.26 -5.78
N SER A 15 17.95 3.14 -5.16
CA SER A 15 17.46 1.86 -5.62
C SER A 15 15.95 2.02 -5.64
N ARG A 16 15.34 1.88 -6.83
CA ARG A 16 13.89 1.78 -6.92
C ARG A 16 13.55 0.39 -6.39
N GLY A 17 13.79 0.18 -5.09
CA GLY A 17 13.11 -0.84 -4.32
C GLY A 17 11.60 -0.62 -4.48
N ARG A 18 10.81 -1.66 -4.16
CA ARG A 18 9.37 -1.69 -4.41
C ARG A 18 8.73 -0.34 -4.10
N SER A 19 7.93 0.16 -5.05
CA SER A 19 7.16 1.38 -4.85
C SER A 19 6.43 1.32 -3.51
N PRO A 20 6.40 2.40 -2.71
CA PRO A 20 5.70 2.40 -1.43
C PRO A 20 4.27 1.88 -1.66
N THR A 21 3.88 0.84 -0.94
CA THR A 21 2.51 0.30 -1.03
C THR A 21 1.56 1.45 -0.73
N ARG A 22 0.76 1.86 -1.72
CA ARG A 22 -0.19 2.94 -1.49
C ARG A 22 -1.29 2.41 -0.59
N TRP A 23 -1.79 3.26 0.31
CA TRP A 23 -2.94 2.91 1.14
C TRP A 23 -4.15 2.41 0.31
N THR A 24 -4.36 2.96 -0.89
CA THR A 24 -5.39 2.50 -1.83
C THR A 24 -5.13 1.08 -2.34
N ASP A 25 -3.87 0.69 -2.48
CA ASP A 25 -3.48 -0.66 -2.90
C ASP A 25 -3.75 -1.65 -1.77
N ILE A 26 -3.55 -1.23 -0.51
CA ILE A 26 -3.93 -2.00 0.68
C ILE A 26 -5.45 -2.20 0.70
N ILE A 27 -6.23 -1.12 0.59
CA ILE A 27 -7.70 -1.20 0.56
C ILE A 27 -8.16 -2.14 -0.55
N LYS A 28 -7.58 -2.02 -1.74
CA LYS A 28 -7.89 -2.89 -2.89
C LYS A 28 -7.51 -4.35 -2.62
N ALA A 29 -6.37 -4.61 -2.00
CA ALA A 29 -5.95 -5.96 -1.65
C ALA A 29 -6.88 -6.60 -0.60
N THR A 30 -7.22 -5.84 0.45
CA THR A 30 -8.03 -6.32 1.57
C THR A 30 -9.49 -6.53 1.18
N THR A 31 -10.10 -5.54 0.53
CA THR A 31 -11.54 -5.56 0.19
C THR A 31 -11.82 -6.10 -1.20
N GLN A 32 -10.79 -6.34 -2.04
CA GLN A 32 -10.91 -6.76 -3.45
C GLN A 32 -11.76 -5.81 -4.30
N THR A 33 -11.97 -4.57 -3.84
CA THR A 33 -12.79 -3.55 -4.49
C THR A 33 -12.03 -2.22 -4.55
N SER A 34 -12.47 -1.30 -5.41
CA SER A 34 -11.84 0.03 -5.48
C SER A 34 -12.31 0.93 -4.34
N ILE A 35 -11.46 1.89 -3.95
CA ILE A 35 -11.79 2.86 -2.89
C ILE A 35 -13.12 3.57 -3.13
N VAL A 36 -13.44 3.89 -4.40
CA VAL A 36 -14.71 4.54 -4.77
C VAL A 36 -15.91 3.64 -4.46
N GLN A 37 -15.80 2.34 -4.72
CA GLN A 37 -16.85 1.37 -4.39
C GLN A 37 -16.96 1.14 -2.89
N CYS A 38 -15.84 1.12 -2.17
CA CYS A 38 -15.84 1.08 -0.71
C CYS A 38 -16.58 2.28 -0.12
N SER A 39 -16.31 3.50 -0.62
CA SER A 39 -16.98 4.72 -0.16
C SER A 39 -18.49 4.66 -0.37
N ARG A 40 -18.96 4.22 -1.55
CA ARG A 40 -20.40 4.04 -1.81
C ARG A 40 -21.03 2.97 -0.92
N ASN A 41 -20.32 1.86 -0.71
CA ASN A 41 -20.80 0.80 0.17
C ASN A 41 -20.79 1.21 1.64
N ALA A 42 -19.98 2.21 2.03
CA ALA A 42 -19.93 2.76 3.37
C ALA A 42 -21.14 3.65 3.71
N GLU A 43 -21.90 4.09 2.72
CA GLU A 43 -23.17 4.81 2.92
C GLU A 43 -24.22 3.91 3.60
N ASP A 44 -24.17 2.61 3.32
CA ASP A 44 -24.96 1.59 4.01
C ASP A 44 -24.12 0.95 5.13
N ARG A 45 -24.52 1.20 6.38
CA ARG A 45 -23.80 0.75 7.57
C ARG A 45 -23.76 -0.78 7.69
N ASP A 46 -24.81 -1.49 7.29
CA ASP A 46 -24.88 -2.95 7.38
C ASP A 46 -24.02 -3.58 6.30
N LYS A 47 -24.06 -3.01 5.09
CA LYS A 47 -23.18 -3.41 4.00
C LYS A 47 -21.71 -3.18 4.34
N TRP A 48 -21.38 -2.03 4.93
CA TRP A 48 -20.03 -1.73 5.39
C TRP A 48 -19.55 -2.70 6.46
N ARG A 49 -20.40 -3.01 7.46
CA ARG A 49 -20.07 -3.96 8.52
C ARG A 49 -19.69 -5.33 7.96
N ARG A 50 -20.41 -5.81 6.94
CA ARG A 50 -20.10 -7.09 6.28
C ARG A 50 -18.74 -7.05 5.57
N ILE A 51 -18.46 -5.98 4.82
CA ILE A 51 -17.19 -5.82 4.08
C ILE A 51 -16.01 -5.69 5.04
N ALA A 52 -16.14 -4.85 6.07
CA ALA A 52 -15.10 -4.63 7.07
C ALA A 52 -14.88 -5.87 7.95
N GLY A 53 -15.95 -6.58 8.34
CA GLY A 53 -15.85 -7.84 9.08
C GLY A 53 -15.08 -8.90 8.29
N ALA A 54 -15.48 -9.12 7.03
CA ALA A 54 -14.79 -10.07 6.14
C ALA A 54 -13.32 -9.68 5.87
N ALA A 55 -13.00 -8.39 5.85
CA ALA A 55 -11.63 -7.89 5.73
C ALA A 55 -10.78 -8.22 6.97
N VAL A 56 -11.34 -8.05 8.17
CA VAL A 56 -10.67 -8.39 9.44
C VAL A 56 -10.48 -9.90 9.58
N ASP A 57 -11.47 -10.69 9.19
CA ASP A 57 -11.37 -12.16 9.22
C ASP A 57 -10.26 -12.67 8.30
N LYS A 58 -10.03 -12.02 7.16
CA LYS A 58 -8.91 -12.34 6.24
C LYS A 58 -7.53 -12.00 6.81
N GLU A 59 -7.42 -11.00 7.68
CA GLU A 59 -6.15 -10.62 8.32
C GLU A 59 -5.75 -11.62 9.42
N LYS A 60 -6.74 -12.32 10.01
CA LYS A 60 -6.52 -13.31 11.07
C LYS A 60 -5.85 -14.59 10.59
N GLU A 61 -5.81 -14.84 9.28
CA GLU A 61 -4.96 -15.88 8.67
C GLU A 61 -3.59 -15.28 8.37
N PRO A 62 -2.54 -15.51 9.19
CA PRO A 62 -1.21 -15.01 8.89
C PRO A 62 -0.67 -15.81 7.70
N SER A 63 -0.86 -15.30 6.48
CA SER A 63 -0.06 -15.74 5.34
C SER A 63 1.37 -15.25 5.58
N SER A 64 2.15 -16.08 6.26
CA SER A 64 3.60 -15.99 6.38
C SER A 64 4.22 -15.79 5.00
N THR A 65 4.42 -14.54 4.61
CA THR A 65 5.29 -14.20 3.47
C THR A 65 6.53 -13.52 4.03
N THR A 66 7.25 -14.25 4.89
CA THR A 66 8.64 -13.93 5.20
C THR A 66 9.45 -14.28 3.96
N THR A 67 9.70 -13.28 3.11
CA THR A 67 10.68 -13.39 2.03
C THR A 67 12.06 -13.52 2.67
N THR A 68 12.51 -14.76 2.87
CA THR A 68 13.89 -15.10 3.21
C THR A 68 14.79 -14.60 2.08
N LEU A 69 15.51 -13.51 2.31
CA LEU A 69 16.61 -13.08 1.46
C LEU A 69 17.81 -14.00 1.72
N SER A 70 18.22 -14.76 0.71
CA SER A 70 19.47 -15.52 0.73
C SER A 70 20.65 -14.58 0.90
N ARG A 71 21.42 -14.79 1.97
CA ARG A 71 22.69 -14.11 2.26
C ARG A 71 23.69 -14.46 1.15
N VAL A 72 24.05 -13.47 0.33
CA VAL A 72 25.18 -13.56 -0.60
C VAL A 72 26.45 -13.35 0.24
N ASN A 73 27.32 -14.36 0.26
CA ASN A 73 28.68 -14.23 0.76
C ASN A 73 29.57 -13.81 -0.42
N ASP A 74 30.33 -12.73 -0.25
CA ASP A 74 31.61 -12.47 -0.91
C ASP A 74 32.66 -12.30 0.20
#